data_AF-A0A9N9AVD5-F1
#
_entry.id   AF-A0A9N9AVD5-F1
#
_cell.length_a   1.000
_cell.length_b   1.000
_cell.length_c   1.000
_cell.angle_alpha   90.00
_cell.angle_beta   90.00
_cell.angle_gamma   90.00
#
_symmetry.space_group_name_H-M   'P 1'
#
loop_
_entity.id
_entity.type
_entity.pdbx_description
1 polymer ?
#
loop_
_entity_poly.entity_id
_entity_poly.type
_entity_poly.pdbx_seq_one_letter_code
_entity_poly.pdbx_strand_id
1 'polypeptide(L)'
;MSERSSVFTEAFRLSTIPNEKKLTQDEVVFLFNYFTTNTNQVANAELARLFEDFCTPCKLNTTLYILSNLYARKRWVYSFIYSFFAGKRKRPEDDNQFAITEEMKTFASVLPWNKLNAIPSSQSVISLPNNICFLGSSNLGSKIFVRKAYKELWEIISIQHPGHDFLITGNPGIGKTFFNLFLLYILVGIGKTVVFQTDQETRYKFSNGAVVELTTIQHLRVVLNDPQVYYLLDTMEPQIKLCNARKIVVSSPNRERYKEYEKGKLVDTRIMPTWDLEELEILQSIIHLNTDFIKLRELYSLWGGIPRYVVEKAEMESSQRLLEVALATADFDKIIQSIGNIDSKKDVSHRLIHITCDEKYLQTGVIFASKWIADNLLDRFEQLCFEKVKSFLFGNGGQSACSGLRGQLFEAYAHKVLVRGNKSYRVRNLEDGKEFQKHFTACEHVLFTQLSNINRTEHKGKYCQPKSRTFCAIDAFILGQSNTINTLFQMTVSSNHPIKAHELEKVMNIGTSHDLYEFYFVVPPEIWNDFTKQKYVNLNDTNRKRLGHLSQITQYVLEMPLYL
;
A
#
# COMPACT_ATOMS: atom_id res chain seq x y z
N MET A 1 45.45 -14.43 21.42
CA MET A 1 45.77 -14.84 20.03
C MET A 1 44.58 -15.63 19.52
N SER A 2 44.02 -15.18 18.39
CA SER A 2 42.80 -15.71 17.79
C SER A 2 43.09 -16.99 17.01
N GLU A 3 42.40 -18.08 17.31
CA GLU A 3 42.22 -19.15 16.33
C GLU A 3 41.13 -18.73 15.35
N ARG A 4 41.53 -18.08 14.25
CA ARG A 4 40.71 -18.02 13.05
C ARG A 4 40.68 -19.42 12.45
N SER A 5 39.66 -20.21 12.79
CA SER A 5 39.27 -21.37 11.99
C SER A 5 39.03 -20.87 10.56
N SER A 6 39.85 -21.34 9.62
CA SER A 6 39.66 -21.04 8.20
C SER A 6 38.44 -21.79 7.69
N VAL A 7 37.68 -21.21 6.76
CA VAL A 7 36.51 -21.85 6.11
C VAL A 7 36.83 -23.26 5.61
N PHE A 8 38.08 -23.49 5.18
CA PHE A 8 38.60 -24.79 4.76
C PHE A 8 38.57 -25.85 5.87
N THR A 9 38.80 -25.49 7.13
CA THR A 9 38.85 -26.40 8.27
C THR A 9 37.46 -26.97 8.60
N GLU A 10 36.42 -26.14 8.51
CA GLU A 10 35.04 -26.56 8.81
C GLU A 10 34.39 -27.30 7.63
N ALA A 11 34.77 -26.95 6.40
CA ALA A 11 34.41 -27.74 5.20
C ALA A 11 35.11 -29.12 5.18
N PHE A 12 36.36 -29.20 5.63
CA PHE A 12 37.09 -30.47 5.72
C PHE A 12 36.49 -31.40 6.79
N ARG A 13 36.02 -30.85 7.92
CA ARG A 13 35.28 -31.61 8.94
C ARG A 13 34.07 -32.34 8.34
N LEU A 14 33.33 -31.72 7.43
CA LEU A 14 32.18 -32.34 6.76
C LEU A 14 32.59 -33.50 5.84
N SER A 15 33.72 -33.37 5.13
CA SER A 15 34.25 -34.45 4.28
C SER A 15 34.78 -35.67 5.05
N THR A 16 35.03 -35.52 6.35
CA THR A 16 35.56 -36.59 7.22
C THR A 16 34.49 -37.30 8.05
N ILE A 17 33.22 -36.90 7.96
CA ILE A 17 32.13 -37.60 8.63
C ILE A 17 31.82 -38.86 7.79
N PRO A 18 32.02 -40.08 8.33
CA PRO A 18 31.64 -41.29 7.60
C PRO A 18 30.15 -41.24 7.29
N ASN A 19 29.73 -41.66 6.08
CA ASN A 19 28.35 -41.60 5.55
C ASN A 19 27.23 -42.10 6.49
N GLU A 20 27.56 -42.73 7.62
CA GLU A 20 26.62 -43.26 8.60
C GLU A 20 26.52 -42.46 9.92
N LYS A 21 27.41 -41.50 10.20
CA LYS A 21 27.36 -40.71 11.44
C LYS A 21 26.46 -39.48 11.28
N LYS A 22 25.25 -39.54 11.85
CA LYS A 22 24.27 -38.43 11.84
C LYS A 22 24.76 -37.26 12.69
N LEU A 23 24.85 -36.07 12.10
CA LEU A 23 25.05 -34.80 12.81
C LEU A 23 23.87 -34.50 13.75
N THR A 24 24.18 -33.89 14.90
CA THR A 24 23.17 -33.40 15.86
C THR A 24 22.52 -32.11 15.36
N GLN A 25 21.31 -31.81 15.84
CA GLN A 25 20.52 -30.67 15.36
C GLN A 25 21.23 -29.33 15.58
N ASP A 26 21.95 -29.19 16.70
CA ASP A 26 22.68 -27.96 17.03
C ASP A 26 23.91 -27.76 16.13
N GLU A 27 24.58 -28.84 15.73
CA GLU A 27 25.69 -28.79 14.76
C GLU A 27 25.21 -28.36 13.37
N VAL A 28 24.03 -28.84 12.94
CA VAL A 28 23.44 -28.42 11.67
C VAL A 28 23.10 -26.92 11.68
N VAL A 29 22.49 -26.44 12.77
CA VAL A 29 22.14 -25.01 12.92
C VAL A 29 23.40 -24.15 12.95
N PHE A 30 24.44 -24.59 13.65
CA PHE A 30 25.73 -23.89 13.70
C PHE A 30 26.37 -23.77 12.31
N LEU A 31 26.46 -24.87 11.55
CA LEU A 31 27.01 -24.87 10.20
C LEU A 31 26.20 -23.99 9.25
N PHE A 32 24.86 -24.05 9.32
CA PHE A 32 23.99 -23.23 8.46
C PHE A 32 24.18 -21.73 8.73
N ASN A 33 24.30 -21.33 9.99
CA ASN A 33 24.58 -19.95 10.39
C ASN A 33 26.00 -19.53 9.97
N TYR A 34 27.00 -20.39 10.13
CA TYR A 34 28.37 -20.10 9.72
C TYR A 34 28.48 -19.82 8.21
N PHE A 35 27.88 -20.65 7.36
CA PHE A 35 27.95 -20.49 5.90
C PHE A 35 27.06 -19.35 5.37
N THR A 36 25.91 -19.08 5.98
CA THR A 36 25.08 -17.91 5.59
C THR A 36 25.80 -16.60 5.89
N THR A 37 26.53 -16.53 7.01
CA THR A 37 27.25 -15.32 7.43
C THR A 37 28.56 -15.10 6.64
N ASN A 38 29.15 -16.17 6.08
CA ASN A 38 30.42 -16.13 5.33
C ASN A 38 30.25 -16.40 3.81
N THR A 39 29.06 -16.13 3.25
CA THR A 39 28.68 -16.45 1.86
C THR A 39 29.64 -15.92 0.79
N ASN A 40 30.36 -14.83 1.05
CA ASN A 40 31.33 -14.25 0.09
C ASN A 40 32.66 -15.01 0.03
N GLN A 41 32.89 -15.95 0.96
CA GLN A 41 34.14 -16.73 1.06
C GLN A 41 33.98 -18.20 0.66
N VAL A 42 32.77 -18.63 0.25
CA VAL A 42 32.43 -20.03 -0.04
C VAL A 42 31.95 -20.12 -1.48
N ALA A 43 32.55 -21.00 -2.28
CA ALA A 43 32.19 -21.11 -3.69
C ALA A 43 30.79 -21.76 -3.85
N ASN A 44 29.99 -21.27 -4.81
CA ASN A 44 28.62 -21.75 -5.04
C ASN A 44 28.50 -23.27 -5.29
N ALA A 45 29.54 -23.89 -5.84
CA ALA A 45 29.59 -25.34 -6.08
C ALA A 45 29.78 -26.16 -4.79
N GLU A 46 30.47 -25.63 -3.79
CA GLU A 46 30.69 -26.29 -2.50
C GLU A 46 29.42 -26.25 -1.64
N LEU A 47 28.69 -25.13 -1.68
CA LEU A 47 27.35 -25.02 -1.09
C LEU A 47 26.39 -26.05 -1.70
N ALA A 48 26.39 -26.22 -3.02
CA ALA A 48 25.51 -27.17 -3.69
C ALA A 48 25.77 -28.64 -3.28
N ARG A 49 27.04 -29.03 -3.12
CA ARG A 49 27.41 -30.37 -2.60
C ARG A 49 26.96 -30.60 -1.16
N LEU A 50 27.14 -29.61 -0.28
CA LEU A 50 26.66 -29.68 1.09
C LEU A 50 25.14 -29.94 1.16
N PHE A 51 24.37 -29.26 0.31
CA PHE A 51 22.91 -29.41 0.27
C PHE A 51 22.45 -30.77 -0.26
N GLU A 52 23.19 -31.39 -1.18
CA GLU A 52 22.90 -32.76 -1.63
C GLU A 52 23.11 -33.79 -0.50
N ASP A 53 24.21 -33.67 0.27
CA ASP A 53 24.52 -34.61 1.35
C ASP A 53 23.55 -34.49 2.54
N PHE A 54 23.10 -33.27 2.87
CA PHE A 54 22.12 -33.01 3.93
C PHE A 54 20.68 -33.47 3.59
N CYS A 55 20.37 -33.72 2.32
CA CYS A 55 19.02 -34.03 1.84
C CYS A 55 18.83 -35.47 1.35
N THR A 56 19.63 -36.41 1.85
CA THR A 56 19.26 -37.84 1.81
C THR A 56 18.04 -38.10 2.73
N PRO A 57 17.18 -39.10 2.41
CA PRO A 57 15.80 -39.17 2.91
C PRO A 57 15.70 -39.62 4.37
N CYS A 58 16.07 -38.74 5.31
CA CYS A 58 15.72 -38.85 6.71
C CYS A 58 15.90 -37.49 7.39
N LYS A 59 14.77 -36.78 7.57
CA LYS A 59 14.54 -35.52 8.34
C LYS A 59 13.96 -34.40 7.46
N LEU A 60 12.76 -34.60 6.92
CA LEU A 60 12.04 -33.55 6.17
C LEU A 60 11.40 -32.47 7.07
N ASN A 61 11.04 -32.79 8.32
CA ASN A 61 10.15 -31.91 9.10
C ASN A 61 10.84 -30.73 9.80
N THR A 62 12.09 -30.85 10.23
CA THR A 62 12.77 -29.77 10.98
C THR A 62 13.39 -28.73 10.04
N THR A 63 13.90 -29.15 8.88
CA THR A 63 14.51 -28.27 7.87
C THR A 63 13.47 -27.37 7.19
N LEU A 64 12.24 -27.85 6.99
CA LEU A 64 11.13 -27.05 6.45
C LEU A 64 10.74 -25.88 7.36
N TYR A 65 10.82 -26.05 8.68
CA TYR A 65 10.49 -25.00 9.66
C TYR A 65 11.57 -23.91 9.79
N ILE A 66 12.84 -24.28 9.59
CA ILE A 66 13.94 -23.32 9.56
C ILE A 66 13.98 -22.59 8.21
N LEU A 67 13.74 -23.30 7.10
CA LEU A 67 13.65 -22.70 5.78
C LEU A 67 12.48 -21.72 5.70
N SER A 68 11.29 -22.06 6.22
CA SER A 68 10.09 -21.19 6.21
C SER A 68 10.29 -19.84 6.93
N ASN A 69 11.18 -19.75 7.92
CA ASN A 69 11.50 -18.49 8.58
C ASN A 69 12.52 -17.63 7.81
N LEU A 70 13.27 -18.22 6.87
CA LEU A 70 14.21 -17.52 5.97
C LEU A 70 13.60 -17.18 4.59
N TYR A 71 12.36 -17.61 4.32
CA TYR A 71 11.60 -17.42 3.06
C TYR A 71 11.42 -15.96 2.61
N ALA A 72 11.81 -14.98 3.43
CA ALA A 72 11.57 -13.58 3.18
C ALA A 72 12.67 -12.84 2.38
N ARG A 73 13.84 -13.44 2.05
CA ARG A 73 14.97 -12.61 1.58
C ARG A 73 15.71 -12.92 0.27
N LYS A 74 15.68 -14.11 -0.37
CA LYS A 74 16.41 -14.29 -1.65
C LYS A 74 15.77 -15.24 -2.67
N ARG A 75 15.62 -14.72 -3.90
CA ARG A 75 14.90 -15.28 -5.07
C ARG A 75 15.54 -16.52 -5.73
N TRP A 76 16.82 -16.80 -5.48
CA TRP A 76 17.53 -17.94 -6.10
C TRP A 76 17.24 -19.29 -5.43
N VAL A 77 17.02 -19.31 -4.10
CA VAL A 77 16.67 -20.53 -3.36
C VAL A 77 15.34 -21.11 -3.87
N TYR A 78 14.41 -20.24 -4.28
CA TYR A 78 13.13 -20.62 -4.90
C TYR A 78 13.34 -21.37 -6.24
N SER A 79 14.25 -20.90 -7.10
CA SER A 79 14.54 -21.53 -8.39
C SER A 79 15.20 -22.90 -8.24
N PHE A 80 16.05 -23.07 -7.22
CA PHE A 80 16.76 -24.32 -6.97
C PHE A 80 15.87 -25.39 -6.31
N ILE A 81 15.08 -25.00 -5.31
CA ILE A 81 14.09 -25.89 -4.66
C ILE A 81 13.04 -26.35 -5.68
N TYR A 82 12.55 -25.45 -6.55
CA TYR A 82 11.59 -25.81 -7.59
C TYR A 82 12.19 -26.78 -8.63
N SER A 83 13.45 -26.58 -9.04
CA SER A 83 14.13 -27.53 -9.94
C SER A 83 14.40 -28.90 -9.29
N PHE A 84 14.64 -28.95 -7.99
CA PHE A 84 14.95 -30.18 -7.26
C PHE A 84 13.68 -31.00 -6.95
N PHE A 85 12.56 -30.35 -6.61
CA PHE A 85 11.27 -31.02 -6.41
C PHE A 85 10.53 -31.33 -7.72
N ALA A 86 10.82 -30.63 -8.81
CA ALA A 86 10.37 -31.02 -10.16
C ALA A 86 11.15 -32.24 -10.71
N GLY A 87 12.30 -32.57 -10.12
CA GLY A 87 13.18 -33.66 -10.53
C GLY A 87 12.98 -34.94 -9.74
N LYS A 88 11.95 -35.73 -10.07
CA LYS A 88 11.91 -37.21 -10.06
C LYS A 88 10.49 -37.73 -10.37
N ARG A 89 10.03 -37.53 -11.60
CA ARG A 89 9.22 -38.56 -12.28
C ARG A 89 10.16 -39.31 -13.20
N LYS A 90 10.34 -40.61 -12.97
CA LYS A 90 11.11 -41.53 -13.82
C LYS A 90 10.66 -41.35 -15.28
N ARG A 91 11.62 -41.18 -16.20
CA ARG A 91 11.40 -41.38 -17.63
C ARG A 91 11.08 -42.86 -17.88
N PRO A 92 10.00 -43.18 -18.59
CA PRO A 92 10.00 -44.32 -19.49
C PRO A 92 10.66 -43.85 -20.78
N GLU A 93 11.82 -44.41 -21.11
CA GLU A 93 12.26 -44.52 -22.49
C GLU A 93 11.28 -45.48 -23.17
N ASP A 94 10.40 -44.92 -23.99
CA ASP A 94 9.87 -45.46 -25.24
C ASP A 94 8.62 -44.64 -25.63
N ASP A 95 8.62 -44.14 -26.87
CA ASP A 95 7.52 -43.51 -27.61
C ASP A 95 6.47 -42.71 -26.80
N ASN A 96 6.66 -41.39 -26.66
CA ASN A 96 5.53 -40.50 -26.37
C ASN A 96 5.74 -39.11 -26.98
N GLN A 97 5.04 -38.84 -28.09
CA GLN A 97 4.43 -37.53 -28.27
C GLN A 97 3.72 -37.19 -26.96
N PHE A 98 3.98 -36.03 -26.34
CA PHE A 98 3.14 -35.59 -25.23
C PHE A 98 1.71 -35.47 -25.77
N ALA A 99 0.88 -36.45 -25.45
CA ALA A 99 -0.48 -36.53 -25.94
C ALA A 99 -1.25 -35.40 -25.29
N ILE A 100 -1.91 -34.58 -26.12
CA ILE A 100 -2.90 -33.60 -25.69
C ILE A 100 -3.83 -34.28 -24.69
N THR A 101 -4.01 -33.68 -23.52
CA THR A 101 -4.83 -34.30 -22.48
C THR A 101 -6.26 -34.51 -23.00
N GLU A 102 -6.91 -35.59 -22.56
CA GLU A 102 -8.30 -35.88 -22.98
C GLU A 102 -9.25 -34.73 -22.61
N GLU A 103 -8.96 -34.00 -21.53
CA GLU A 103 -9.71 -32.81 -21.13
C GLU A 103 -9.58 -31.68 -22.15
N MET A 104 -8.39 -31.44 -22.71
CA MET A 104 -8.19 -30.42 -23.74
C MET A 104 -8.86 -30.81 -25.06
N LYS A 105 -8.82 -32.09 -25.44
CA LYS A 105 -9.58 -32.59 -26.60
C LYS A 105 -11.09 -32.44 -26.40
N THR A 106 -11.57 -32.76 -25.20
CA THR A 106 -12.99 -32.62 -24.81
C THR A 106 -13.43 -31.17 -24.80
N PHE A 107 -12.60 -30.25 -24.30
CA PHE A 107 -12.85 -28.81 -24.39
C PHE A 107 -12.89 -28.35 -25.85
N ALA A 108 -11.93 -28.76 -26.67
CA ALA A 108 -11.87 -28.37 -28.07
C ALA A 108 -13.09 -28.87 -28.86
N SER A 109 -13.62 -30.06 -28.56
CA SER A 109 -14.76 -30.65 -29.29
C SER A 109 -16.07 -29.87 -29.10
N VAL A 110 -16.20 -29.07 -28.01
CA VAL A 110 -17.40 -28.28 -27.71
C VAL A 110 -17.30 -26.82 -28.13
N LEU A 111 -16.18 -26.40 -28.73
CA LEU A 111 -16.03 -25.05 -29.29
C LEU A 111 -16.94 -24.85 -30.52
N PRO A 112 -17.36 -23.61 -30.80
CA PRO A 112 -18.37 -23.32 -31.82
C PRO A 112 -17.77 -23.27 -33.24
N TRP A 113 -16.87 -24.19 -33.59
CA TRP A 113 -16.09 -24.19 -34.85
C TRP A 113 -16.90 -23.82 -36.09
N ASN A 114 -16.58 -22.68 -36.72
CA ASN A 114 -17.27 -22.17 -37.92
C ASN A 114 -18.80 -22.00 -37.79
N LYS A 115 -19.33 -21.89 -36.56
CA LYS A 115 -20.77 -21.81 -36.28
C LYS A 115 -21.24 -20.44 -35.77
N LEU A 116 -20.33 -19.49 -35.54
CA LEU A 116 -20.71 -18.15 -35.07
C LEU A 116 -20.97 -17.20 -36.24
N ASN A 117 -22.24 -16.85 -36.44
CA ASN A 117 -22.67 -15.82 -37.38
C ASN A 117 -22.72 -14.41 -36.75
N ALA A 118 -22.74 -14.34 -35.42
CA ALA A 118 -22.70 -13.11 -34.65
C ALA A 118 -21.89 -13.34 -33.36
N ILE A 119 -21.26 -12.27 -32.87
CA ILE A 119 -20.53 -12.28 -31.59
C ILE A 119 -21.55 -12.31 -30.43
N PRO A 120 -21.29 -13.06 -29.34
CA PRO A 120 -22.15 -13.06 -28.15
C PRO A 120 -22.47 -11.65 -27.65
N SER A 121 -23.72 -11.41 -27.25
CA SER A 121 -24.18 -10.10 -26.79
C SER A 121 -23.55 -9.70 -25.46
N SER A 122 -23.39 -8.40 -25.22
CA SER A 122 -22.98 -7.87 -23.91
C SER A 122 -23.95 -8.33 -22.82
N GLN A 123 -23.42 -8.59 -21.63
CA GLN A 123 -24.13 -9.09 -20.45
C GLN A 123 -24.78 -10.48 -20.62
N SER A 124 -24.41 -11.23 -21.67
CA SER A 124 -24.78 -12.64 -21.82
C SER A 124 -23.77 -13.57 -21.16
N VAL A 125 -24.07 -14.88 -21.12
CA VAL A 125 -23.14 -15.90 -20.61
C VAL A 125 -22.90 -16.96 -21.67
N ILE A 126 -21.63 -17.14 -22.03
CA ILE A 126 -21.17 -18.29 -22.79
C ILE A 126 -21.07 -19.46 -21.81
N SER A 127 -21.82 -20.53 -22.07
CA SER A 127 -21.79 -21.76 -21.25
C SER A 127 -21.31 -22.93 -22.08
N LEU A 128 -20.28 -23.63 -21.59
CA LEU A 128 -19.91 -24.95 -22.10
C LEU A 128 -20.88 -26.02 -21.54
N PRO A 129 -20.99 -27.19 -22.20
CA PRO A 129 -21.77 -28.29 -21.67
C PRO A 129 -21.33 -28.71 -20.25
N ASN A 130 -22.26 -29.32 -19.50
CA ASN A 130 -22.03 -29.72 -18.12
C ASN A 130 -20.75 -30.58 -17.97
N ASN A 131 -19.97 -30.30 -16.92
CA ASN A 131 -18.68 -30.93 -16.57
C ASN A 131 -17.50 -30.60 -17.48
N ILE A 132 -17.66 -29.73 -18.48
CA ILE A 132 -16.54 -29.28 -19.32
C ILE A 132 -16.13 -27.88 -18.90
N CYS A 133 -14.86 -27.71 -18.55
CA CYS A 133 -14.29 -26.42 -18.19
C CYS A 133 -13.40 -25.88 -19.31
N PHE A 134 -13.26 -24.55 -19.37
CA PHE A 134 -12.37 -23.91 -20.33
C PHE A 134 -10.94 -24.41 -20.17
N LEU A 135 -10.30 -24.75 -21.29
CA LEU A 135 -8.95 -25.35 -21.35
C LEU A 135 -8.80 -26.64 -20.51
N GLY A 136 -9.90 -27.31 -20.16
CA GLY A 136 -9.88 -28.48 -19.27
C GLY A 136 -9.57 -28.15 -17.80
N SER A 137 -9.56 -26.88 -17.40
CA SER A 137 -9.19 -26.45 -16.05
C SER A 137 -10.41 -26.10 -15.20
N SER A 138 -10.62 -26.81 -14.10
CA SER A 138 -11.69 -26.52 -13.13
C SER A 138 -11.61 -25.11 -12.56
N ASN A 139 -10.41 -24.52 -12.48
CA ASN A 139 -10.21 -23.15 -11.99
C ASN A 139 -10.82 -22.07 -12.92
N LEU A 140 -10.98 -22.37 -14.20
CA LEU A 140 -11.59 -21.45 -15.18
C LEU A 140 -13.11 -21.62 -15.27
N GLY A 141 -13.63 -22.73 -14.75
CA GLY A 141 -15.05 -23.06 -14.79
C GLY A 141 -15.57 -23.31 -16.22
N SER A 142 -16.89 -23.41 -16.34
CA SER A 142 -17.61 -23.72 -17.59
C SER A 142 -18.37 -22.53 -18.19
N LYS A 143 -18.32 -21.37 -17.54
CA LYS A 143 -19.11 -20.18 -17.92
C LYS A 143 -18.22 -18.94 -18.04
N ILE A 144 -18.48 -18.12 -19.05
CA ILE A 144 -17.88 -16.80 -19.22
C ILE A 144 -19.00 -15.77 -19.32
N PHE A 145 -18.99 -14.80 -18.41
CA PHE A 145 -19.81 -13.61 -18.53
C PHE A 145 -19.22 -12.65 -19.58
N VAL A 146 -20.00 -12.30 -20.58
CA VAL A 146 -19.59 -11.45 -21.70
C VAL A 146 -19.76 -10.00 -21.29
N ARG A 147 -18.67 -9.38 -20.86
CA ARG A 147 -18.65 -7.97 -20.48
C ARG A 147 -18.92 -7.06 -21.68
N LYS A 148 -19.53 -5.89 -21.44
CA LYS A 148 -19.59 -4.82 -22.45
C LYS A 148 -18.19 -4.49 -22.99
N ALA A 149 -17.21 -4.40 -22.08
CA ALA A 149 -15.81 -4.16 -22.42
C ALA A 149 -15.19 -5.22 -23.33
N TYR A 150 -15.61 -6.48 -23.27
CA TYR A 150 -15.05 -7.51 -24.15
C TYR A 150 -15.48 -7.29 -25.59
N LYS A 151 -16.73 -6.92 -25.79
CA LYS A 151 -17.26 -6.65 -27.13
C LYS A 151 -16.61 -5.41 -27.74
N GLU A 152 -16.55 -4.31 -26.99
CA GLU A 152 -15.98 -3.03 -27.47
C GLU A 152 -14.46 -3.15 -27.74
N LEU A 153 -13.72 -3.84 -26.86
CA LEU A 153 -12.30 -4.13 -27.12
C LEU A 153 -12.12 -5.02 -28.36
N TRP A 154 -12.98 -6.02 -28.58
CA TRP A 154 -12.94 -6.82 -29.79
C TRP A 154 -13.27 -6.02 -31.05
N GLU A 155 -14.21 -5.08 -31.00
CA GLU A 155 -14.51 -4.18 -32.12
C GLU A 155 -13.30 -3.31 -32.46
N ILE A 156 -12.63 -2.74 -31.45
CA ILE A 156 -11.37 -2.01 -31.63
C ILE A 156 -10.31 -2.90 -32.29
N ILE A 157 -10.08 -4.11 -31.75
CA ILE A 157 -9.09 -5.04 -32.28
C ILE A 157 -9.46 -5.45 -33.71
N SER A 158 -10.70 -5.81 -33.99
CA SER A 158 -11.09 -6.35 -35.30
C SER A 158 -11.11 -5.30 -36.40
N ILE A 159 -11.48 -4.06 -36.10
CA ILE A 159 -11.69 -2.98 -37.07
C ILE A 159 -10.45 -2.07 -37.21
N GLN A 160 -9.82 -1.70 -36.08
CA GLN A 160 -8.74 -0.72 -36.07
C GLN A 160 -7.38 -1.41 -36.27
N HIS A 161 -6.57 -0.84 -37.16
CA HIS A 161 -5.17 -1.22 -37.40
C HIS A 161 -4.95 -2.75 -37.57
N PRO A 162 -5.41 -3.35 -38.67
CA PRO A 162 -5.28 -4.80 -38.93
C PRO A 162 -3.83 -5.32 -38.93
N GLY A 163 -2.84 -4.43 -39.08
CA GLY A 163 -1.41 -4.75 -38.97
C GLY A 163 -0.75 -4.45 -37.62
N HIS A 164 -1.52 -4.03 -36.60
CA HIS A 164 -1.01 -3.77 -35.26
C HIS A 164 -1.25 -4.98 -34.35
N ASP A 165 -0.28 -5.18 -33.47
CA ASP A 165 -0.38 -6.04 -32.31
C ASP A 165 -1.15 -5.30 -31.20
N PHE A 166 -1.84 -6.03 -30.33
CA PHE A 166 -2.59 -5.44 -29.21
C PHE A 166 -2.04 -5.88 -27.86
N LEU A 167 -1.99 -4.92 -26.93
CA LEU A 167 -1.75 -5.14 -25.51
C LEU A 167 -2.96 -4.68 -24.71
N ILE A 168 -3.65 -5.63 -24.06
CA ILE A 168 -4.77 -5.33 -23.16
C ILE A 168 -4.29 -5.44 -21.71
N THR A 169 -4.27 -4.31 -21.02
CA THR A 169 -3.85 -4.23 -19.62
C THR A 169 -4.93 -3.64 -18.71
N GLY A 170 -4.62 -3.32 -17.46
CA GLY A 170 -5.56 -2.81 -16.46
C GLY A 170 -5.49 -3.57 -15.14
N ASN A 171 -6.31 -3.19 -14.16
CA ASN A 171 -6.20 -3.65 -12.77
C ASN A 171 -6.18 -5.19 -12.63
N PRO A 172 -5.38 -5.80 -11.72
CA PRO A 172 -5.40 -7.24 -11.51
C PRO A 172 -6.78 -7.76 -11.06
N GLY A 173 -7.26 -8.87 -11.64
CA GLY A 173 -8.52 -9.50 -11.20
C GLY A 173 -9.81 -8.99 -11.85
N ILE A 174 -9.71 -8.22 -12.94
CA ILE A 174 -10.86 -7.64 -13.67
C ILE A 174 -11.38 -8.48 -14.85
N GLY A 175 -10.78 -9.64 -15.12
CA GLY A 175 -11.25 -10.56 -16.19
C GLY A 175 -10.40 -10.66 -17.46
N LYS A 176 -9.17 -10.13 -17.50
CA LYS A 176 -8.27 -10.23 -18.68
C LYS A 176 -8.07 -11.66 -19.22
N THR A 177 -7.85 -12.63 -18.35
CA THR A 177 -7.75 -14.06 -18.74
C THR A 177 -9.03 -14.54 -19.42
N PHE A 178 -10.19 -14.19 -18.87
CA PHE A 178 -11.50 -14.51 -19.46
C PHE A 178 -11.74 -13.80 -20.79
N PHE A 179 -11.18 -12.61 -21.00
CA PHE A 179 -11.19 -11.96 -22.31
C PHE A 179 -10.42 -12.77 -23.36
N ASN A 180 -9.26 -13.34 -23.03
CA ASN A 180 -8.55 -14.23 -23.95
C ASN A 180 -9.36 -15.50 -24.27
N LEU A 181 -10.05 -16.07 -23.30
CA LEU A 181 -10.94 -17.23 -23.53
C LEU A 181 -12.16 -16.85 -24.40
N PHE A 182 -12.72 -15.66 -24.19
CA PHE A 182 -13.74 -15.09 -25.05
C PHE A 182 -13.23 -14.91 -26.49
N LEU A 183 -12.02 -14.36 -26.67
CA LEU A 183 -11.38 -14.23 -27.99
C LEU A 183 -11.18 -15.60 -28.64
N LEU A 184 -10.67 -16.59 -27.90
CA LEU A 184 -10.54 -17.96 -28.40
C LEU A 184 -11.89 -18.50 -28.91
N TYR A 185 -12.95 -18.38 -28.09
CA TYR A 185 -14.29 -18.86 -28.42
C TYR A 185 -14.85 -18.20 -29.69
N ILE A 186 -14.72 -16.88 -29.82
CA ILE A 186 -15.25 -16.17 -31.00
C ILE A 186 -14.41 -16.44 -32.25
N LEU A 187 -13.08 -16.46 -32.14
CA LEU A 187 -12.17 -16.58 -33.27
C LEU A 187 -12.29 -17.95 -33.95
N VAL A 188 -12.32 -19.04 -33.18
CA VAL A 188 -12.57 -20.37 -33.74
C VAL A 188 -13.99 -20.49 -34.29
N GLY A 189 -14.93 -19.76 -33.70
CA GLY A 189 -16.32 -19.76 -34.14
C GLY A 189 -16.55 -19.06 -35.48
N ILE A 190 -15.75 -18.05 -35.80
CA ILE A 190 -15.71 -17.40 -37.13
C ILE A 190 -14.67 -18.02 -38.07
N GLY A 191 -14.08 -19.16 -37.69
CA GLY A 191 -13.19 -19.95 -38.54
C GLY A 191 -11.74 -19.47 -38.63
N LYS A 192 -11.26 -18.69 -37.67
CA LYS A 192 -9.85 -18.30 -37.57
C LYS A 192 -9.02 -19.38 -36.89
N THR A 193 -7.75 -19.46 -37.29
CA THR A 193 -6.75 -20.27 -36.59
C THR A 193 -6.20 -19.47 -35.41
N VAL A 194 -6.15 -20.10 -34.24
CA VAL A 194 -5.68 -19.48 -33.00
C VAL A 194 -4.54 -20.29 -32.42
N VAL A 195 -3.44 -19.63 -32.07
CA VAL A 195 -2.42 -20.17 -31.18
C VAL A 195 -2.65 -19.56 -29.80
N PHE A 196 -2.94 -20.39 -28.81
CA PHE A 196 -3.13 -19.97 -27.43
C PHE A 196 -1.93 -20.41 -26.58
N GLN A 197 -1.26 -19.47 -25.94
CA GLN A 197 -0.17 -19.75 -25.01
C GLN A 197 -0.63 -19.52 -23.58
N THR A 198 -0.71 -20.60 -22.79
CA THR A 198 -1.14 -20.58 -21.39
C THR A 198 -0.01 -20.19 -20.44
N ASP A 199 1.22 -20.60 -20.73
CA ASP A 199 2.41 -20.33 -19.93
C ASP A 199 3.67 -20.31 -20.81
N GLN A 200 4.87 -20.37 -20.21
CA GLN A 200 6.10 -20.33 -21.00
C GLN A 200 6.31 -21.60 -21.84
N GLU A 201 5.77 -22.75 -21.47
CA GLU A 201 6.09 -24.05 -22.05
C GLU A 201 4.94 -24.59 -22.90
N THR A 202 3.70 -24.28 -22.53
CA THR A 202 2.49 -24.89 -23.11
C THR A 202 1.82 -23.98 -24.14
N ARG A 203 1.59 -24.50 -25.36
CA ARG A 203 0.81 -23.83 -26.41
C ARG A 203 -0.08 -24.79 -27.17
N TYR A 204 -1.25 -24.30 -27.52
CA TYR A 204 -2.22 -25.05 -28.30
C TYR A 204 -2.58 -24.29 -29.58
N LYS A 205 -2.48 -24.96 -30.72
CA LYS A 205 -3.04 -24.51 -31.99
C LYS A 205 -4.46 -25.04 -32.11
N PHE A 206 -5.42 -24.14 -32.24
CA PHE A 206 -6.82 -24.41 -32.52
C PHE A 206 -7.08 -24.10 -34.01
N SER A 207 -7.38 -25.13 -34.79
CA SER A 207 -7.67 -24.98 -36.23
C SER A 207 -8.50 -26.14 -36.75
N ASN A 208 -9.45 -25.86 -37.65
CA ASN A 208 -10.20 -26.87 -38.39
C ASN A 208 -10.89 -27.94 -37.51
N GLY A 209 -11.46 -27.54 -36.37
CA GLY A 209 -12.13 -28.48 -35.47
C GLY A 209 -11.21 -29.30 -34.57
N ALA A 210 -9.89 -29.07 -34.65
CA ALA A 210 -8.89 -29.80 -33.89
C ALA A 210 -8.03 -28.87 -33.04
N VAL A 211 -7.48 -29.44 -31.98
CA VAL A 211 -6.45 -28.83 -31.13
C VAL A 211 -5.16 -29.64 -31.29
N VAL A 212 -4.02 -28.94 -31.38
CA VAL A 212 -2.68 -29.55 -31.44
C VAL A 212 -1.76 -28.82 -30.48
N GLU A 213 -1.05 -29.56 -29.63
CA GLU A 213 0.00 -28.97 -28.79
C GLU A 213 1.26 -28.67 -29.62
N LEU A 214 1.77 -27.44 -29.51
CA LEU A 214 2.97 -27.00 -30.21
C LEU A 214 4.19 -27.12 -29.30
N THR A 215 4.80 -28.31 -29.30
CA THR A 215 5.91 -28.66 -28.40
C THR A 215 7.27 -28.09 -28.82
N THR A 216 7.46 -27.72 -30.10
CA THR A 216 8.73 -27.18 -30.60
C THR A 216 8.62 -25.73 -31.04
N ILE A 217 9.68 -24.95 -30.74
CA ILE A 217 9.80 -23.55 -31.19
C ILE A 217 9.74 -23.45 -32.72
N GLN A 218 10.28 -24.44 -33.44
CA GLN A 218 10.29 -24.43 -34.89
C GLN A 218 8.87 -24.58 -35.48
N HIS A 219 8.05 -25.50 -34.95
CA HIS A 219 6.66 -25.63 -35.37
C HIS A 219 5.86 -24.36 -35.05
N LEU A 220 6.10 -23.77 -33.88
CA LEU A 220 5.49 -22.51 -33.50
C LEU A 220 5.85 -21.39 -34.49
N ARG A 221 7.12 -21.24 -34.87
CA ARG A 221 7.55 -20.23 -35.87
C ARG A 221 6.86 -20.39 -37.21
N VAL A 222 6.74 -21.62 -37.70
CA VAL A 222 6.06 -21.91 -38.97
C VAL A 222 4.60 -21.48 -38.92
N VAL A 223 3.89 -21.85 -37.85
CA VAL A 223 2.47 -21.48 -37.67
C VAL A 223 2.31 -19.96 -37.52
N LEU A 224 3.18 -19.32 -36.74
CA LEU A 224 3.09 -17.87 -36.49
C LEU A 224 3.59 -17.01 -37.67
N ASN A 225 4.14 -17.59 -38.73
CA ASN A 225 4.53 -16.85 -39.92
C ASN A 225 3.34 -16.49 -40.84
N ASP A 226 2.14 -17.01 -40.54
CA ASP A 226 0.91 -16.72 -41.25
C ASP A 226 0.17 -15.51 -40.62
N PRO A 227 -0.05 -14.41 -41.38
CA PRO A 227 -0.77 -13.24 -40.87
C PRO A 227 -2.27 -13.47 -40.60
N GLN A 228 -2.85 -14.59 -41.05
CA GLN A 228 -4.24 -14.96 -40.74
C GLN A 228 -4.38 -15.64 -39.37
N VAL A 229 -3.27 -16.00 -38.72
CA VAL A 229 -3.26 -16.63 -37.41
C VAL A 229 -3.33 -15.59 -36.31
N TYR A 230 -4.18 -15.83 -35.32
CA TYR A 230 -4.22 -15.08 -34.08
C TYR A 230 -3.36 -15.74 -33.02
N TYR A 231 -2.50 -14.98 -32.35
CA TYR A 231 -1.67 -15.46 -31.26
C TYR A 231 -2.12 -14.80 -29.96
N LEU A 232 -2.83 -15.55 -29.12
CA LEU A 232 -3.35 -15.11 -27.83
C LEU A 232 -2.38 -15.48 -26.71
N LEU A 233 -2.00 -14.49 -25.90
CA LEU A 233 -1.04 -14.67 -24.82
C LEU A 233 -1.64 -14.20 -23.49
N ASP A 234 -1.62 -15.10 -22.50
CA ASP A 234 -2.02 -14.80 -21.10
C ASP A 234 -0.82 -14.74 -20.14
N THR A 235 0.40 -14.45 -20.64
CA THR A 235 1.63 -14.44 -19.79
C THR A 235 2.77 -13.55 -20.33
N MET A 236 3.85 -13.49 -19.53
CA MET A 236 4.84 -12.41 -19.38
C MET A 236 5.62 -11.98 -20.61
N GLU A 237 5.92 -12.83 -21.59
CA GLU A 237 6.53 -12.41 -22.85
C GLU A 237 6.20 -13.42 -23.96
N PRO A 238 5.95 -12.97 -25.21
CA PRO A 238 5.86 -13.88 -26.34
C PRO A 238 7.20 -14.57 -26.54
N GLN A 239 7.19 -15.90 -26.62
CA GLN A 239 8.42 -16.64 -26.94
C GLN A 239 8.93 -16.31 -28.34
N ILE A 240 8.02 -16.06 -29.28
CA ILE A 240 8.35 -15.56 -30.61
C ILE A 240 7.97 -14.09 -30.65
N LYS A 241 8.98 -13.22 -30.48
CA LYS A 241 8.80 -11.76 -30.47
C LYS A 241 8.42 -11.22 -31.85
N LEU A 242 9.08 -11.73 -32.89
CA LEU A 242 8.89 -11.35 -34.28
C LEU A 242 8.16 -12.49 -35.02
N CYS A 243 6.93 -12.23 -35.40
CA CYS A 243 6.11 -13.10 -36.24
C CYS A 243 5.09 -12.26 -37.02
N ASN A 244 4.48 -12.85 -38.05
CA ASN A 244 3.47 -12.17 -38.87
C ASN A 244 2.05 -12.38 -38.32
N ALA A 245 1.85 -13.42 -37.50
CA ALA A 245 0.60 -13.66 -36.80
C ALA A 245 0.21 -12.47 -35.93
N ARG A 246 -1.10 -12.21 -35.85
CA ARG A 246 -1.65 -11.10 -35.10
C ARG A 246 -1.61 -11.39 -33.60
N LYS A 247 -0.77 -10.67 -32.85
CA LYS A 247 -0.62 -10.90 -31.41
C LYS A 247 -1.61 -10.08 -30.60
N ILE A 248 -2.27 -10.74 -29.66
CA ILE A 248 -3.09 -10.11 -28.63
C ILE A 248 -2.58 -10.60 -27.29
N VAL A 249 -1.96 -9.69 -26.56
CA VAL A 249 -1.37 -9.96 -25.24
C VAL A 249 -2.29 -9.38 -24.18
N VAL A 250 -2.63 -10.15 -23.16
CA VAL A 250 -3.23 -9.62 -21.94
C VAL A 250 -2.20 -9.63 -20.82
N SER A 251 -2.10 -8.53 -20.07
CA SER A 251 -1.12 -8.44 -18.98
C SER A 251 -1.61 -7.57 -17.83
N SER A 252 -1.08 -7.81 -16.62
CA SER A 252 -1.24 -6.88 -15.50
C SER A 252 -0.59 -5.52 -15.83
N PRO A 253 -0.94 -4.42 -15.15
CA PRO A 253 -0.49 -3.10 -15.53
C PRO A 253 0.98 -2.82 -15.18
N ASN A 254 1.66 -3.77 -14.54
CA ASN A 254 3.09 -3.69 -14.28
C ASN A 254 3.89 -3.71 -15.61
N ARG A 255 4.32 -2.54 -16.04
CA ARG A 255 5.08 -2.31 -17.27
C ARG A 255 6.35 -3.13 -17.40
N GLU A 256 7.01 -3.52 -16.30
CA GLU A 256 8.16 -4.42 -16.38
C GLU A 256 7.85 -5.75 -17.07
N ARG A 257 6.58 -6.16 -17.06
CA ARG A 257 6.10 -7.40 -17.67
C ARG A 257 5.79 -7.31 -19.15
N TYR A 258 5.74 -6.12 -19.75
CA TYR A 258 5.38 -5.99 -21.16
C TYR A 258 6.16 -4.91 -21.90
N LYS A 259 7.04 -4.14 -21.23
CA LYS A 259 7.85 -3.08 -21.84
C LYS A 259 8.64 -3.53 -23.06
N GLU A 260 9.15 -4.77 -23.06
CA GLU A 260 9.92 -5.29 -24.20
C GLU A 260 9.03 -5.66 -25.37
N TYR A 261 7.77 -6.02 -25.10
CA TYR A 261 6.75 -6.21 -26.14
C TYR A 261 6.28 -4.88 -26.71
N GLU A 262 5.98 -3.90 -25.85
CA GLU A 262 5.58 -2.54 -26.22
C GLU A 262 6.60 -1.84 -27.12
N LYS A 263 7.90 -2.06 -26.89
CA LYS A 263 9.00 -1.57 -27.75
C LYS A 263 9.03 -2.20 -29.15
N GLY A 264 8.24 -3.25 -29.39
CA GLY A 264 8.09 -3.87 -30.70
C GLY A 264 7.52 -2.91 -31.74
N LYS A 265 7.61 -3.28 -33.02
CA LYS A 265 7.00 -2.47 -34.09
C LYS A 265 5.47 -2.55 -33.97
N LEU A 266 4.83 -1.40 -33.72
CA LEU A 266 3.38 -1.16 -33.82
C LEU A 266 2.50 -1.99 -32.85
N VAL A 267 2.72 -1.83 -31.54
CA VAL A 267 1.82 -2.34 -30.49
C VAL A 267 0.85 -1.25 -30.05
N ASP A 268 -0.44 -1.58 -30.05
CA ASP A 268 -1.50 -0.70 -29.60
C ASP A 268 -2.03 -1.13 -28.22
N THR A 269 -1.87 -0.25 -27.23
CA THR A 269 -2.19 -0.55 -25.83
C THR A 269 -3.57 -0.05 -25.47
N ARG A 270 -4.36 -0.90 -24.80
CA ARG A 270 -5.70 -0.59 -24.28
C ARG A 270 -5.83 -1.02 -22.82
N ILE A 271 -6.55 -0.25 -22.03
CA ILE A 271 -6.85 -0.51 -20.62
C ILE A 271 -8.26 -1.08 -20.53
N MET A 272 -8.38 -2.30 -20.00
CA MET A 272 -9.68 -2.87 -19.66
C MET A 272 -10.19 -2.25 -18.34
N PRO A 273 -11.40 -1.67 -18.32
CA PRO A 273 -11.95 -0.99 -17.17
C PRO A 273 -12.32 -1.96 -16.04
N THR A 274 -12.42 -1.42 -14.84
CA THR A 274 -13.06 -2.08 -13.70
C THR A 274 -14.52 -2.37 -14.00
N TRP A 275 -15.14 -3.24 -13.21
CA TRP A 275 -16.56 -3.51 -13.31
C TRP A 275 -17.35 -2.39 -12.63
N ASP A 276 -18.48 -1.99 -13.21
CA ASP A 276 -19.45 -1.21 -12.46
C ASP A 276 -20.32 -2.13 -11.60
N LEU A 277 -21.06 -1.52 -10.66
CA LEU A 277 -21.90 -2.27 -9.73
C LEU A 277 -23.03 -3.00 -10.47
N GLU A 278 -23.61 -2.37 -11.50
CA GLU A 278 -24.69 -2.94 -12.30
C GLU A 278 -24.24 -4.22 -13.02
N GLU A 279 -23.05 -4.22 -13.62
CA GLU A 279 -22.42 -5.36 -14.29
C GLU A 279 -22.22 -6.53 -13.31
N LEU A 280 -21.82 -6.25 -12.06
CA LEU A 280 -21.66 -7.25 -11.01
C LEU A 280 -23.00 -7.79 -10.50
N GLU A 281 -24.03 -6.96 -10.39
CA GLU A 281 -25.37 -7.38 -9.98
C GLU A 281 -26.04 -8.24 -11.05
N ILE A 282 -25.84 -7.92 -12.33
CA ILE A 282 -26.28 -8.77 -13.44
C ILE A 282 -25.53 -10.11 -13.40
N LEU A 283 -24.21 -10.11 -13.21
CA LEU A 283 -23.42 -11.34 -13.03
C LEU A 283 -23.99 -12.21 -11.90
N GLN A 284 -24.28 -11.60 -10.75
CA GLN A 284 -24.88 -12.26 -9.59
C GLN A 284 -26.23 -12.92 -9.97
N SER A 285 -27.09 -12.20 -10.69
CA SER A 285 -28.42 -12.69 -11.07
C SER A 285 -28.37 -13.88 -12.03
N ILE A 286 -27.37 -13.93 -12.92
CA ILE A 286 -27.29 -14.96 -13.97
C ILE A 286 -26.52 -16.20 -13.52
N ILE A 287 -25.41 -16.00 -12.80
CA ILE A 287 -24.51 -17.10 -12.42
C ILE A 287 -24.88 -17.68 -11.05
N HIS A 288 -25.66 -16.96 -10.23
CA HIS A 288 -26.00 -17.33 -8.85
C HIS A 288 -24.73 -17.59 -8.04
N LEU A 289 -23.92 -16.54 -7.87
CA LEU A 289 -22.69 -16.66 -7.08
C LEU A 289 -23.04 -16.98 -5.62
N ASN A 290 -22.11 -17.59 -4.90
CA ASN A 290 -22.29 -17.99 -3.50
C ASN A 290 -22.49 -16.80 -2.54
N THR A 291 -22.12 -15.60 -2.96
CA THR A 291 -22.22 -14.36 -2.18
C THR A 291 -23.57 -13.69 -2.43
N ASP A 292 -24.24 -13.18 -1.39
CA ASP A 292 -25.49 -12.46 -1.56
C ASP A 292 -25.28 -11.01 -2.07
N PHE A 293 -26.36 -10.36 -2.50
CA PHE A 293 -26.32 -8.99 -3.02
C PHE A 293 -25.85 -7.95 -1.98
N ILE A 294 -26.12 -8.18 -0.68
CA ILE A 294 -25.72 -7.25 0.39
C ILE A 294 -24.20 -7.28 0.51
N LYS A 295 -23.64 -8.49 0.64
CA LYS A 295 -22.20 -8.70 0.75
C LYS A 295 -21.45 -8.25 -0.50
N LEU A 296 -22.01 -8.48 -1.68
CA LEU A 296 -21.46 -7.99 -2.94
C LEU A 296 -21.34 -6.45 -2.94
N ARG A 297 -22.39 -5.74 -2.53
CA ARG A 297 -22.40 -4.26 -2.44
C ARG A 297 -21.44 -3.73 -1.37
N GLU A 298 -21.36 -4.39 -0.22
CA GLU A 298 -20.38 -4.07 0.82
C GLU A 298 -18.95 -4.20 0.29
N LEU A 299 -18.61 -5.34 -0.31
CA LEU A 299 -17.29 -5.58 -0.86
C LEU A 299 -16.96 -4.64 -2.02
N TYR A 300 -17.93 -4.31 -2.88
CA TYR A 300 -17.77 -3.28 -3.91
C TYR A 300 -17.48 -1.91 -3.30
N SER A 301 -18.15 -1.55 -2.19
CA SER A 301 -17.90 -0.28 -1.50
C SER A 301 -16.50 -0.19 -0.87
N LEU A 302 -15.87 -1.33 -0.59
CA LEU A 302 -14.50 -1.41 -0.06
C LEU A 302 -13.46 -1.49 -1.19
N TRP A 303 -13.62 -2.46 -2.10
CA TRP A 303 -12.63 -2.83 -3.11
C TRP A 303 -12.87 -2.20 -4.48
N GLY A 304 -14.01 -1.53 -4.68
CA GLY A 304 -14.48 -1.09 -5.99
C GLY A 304 -14.80 -2.26 -6.94
N GLY A 305 -14.71 -1.99 -8.23
CA GLY A 305 -15.07 -2.89 -9.32
C GLY A 305 -14.07 -4.01 -9.64
N ILE A 306 -13.54 -4.72 -8.64
CA ILE A 306 -12.56 -5.82 -8.84
C ILE A 306 -13.21 -7.16 -8.46
N PRO A 307 -13.77 -7.93 -9.43
CA PRO A 307 -14.45 -9.21 -9.17
C PRO A 307 -13.64 -10.22 -8.36
N ARG A 308 -12.31 -10.22 -8.51
CA ARG A 308 -11.44 -11.08 -7.70
C ARG A 308 -11.68 -10.92 -6.19
N TYR A 309 -11.92 -9.70 -5.71
CA TYR A 309 -12.11 -9.42 -4.30
C TYR A 309 -13.59 -9.37 -3.91
N VAL A 310 -14.44 -8.94 -4.84
CA VAL A 310 -15.90 -8.80 -4.62
C VAL A 310 -16.65 -10.12 -4.75
N VAL A 311 -16.15 -11.04 -5.59
CA VAL A 311 -16.82 -12.31 -5.93
C VAL A 311 -15.94 -13.52 -5.59
N GLU A 312 -14.79 -13.68 -6.27
CA GLU A 312 -13.96 -14.90 -6.17
C GLU A 312 -13.45 -15.15 -4.75
N LYS A 313 -13.12 -14.07 -4.03
CA LYS A 313 -12.52 -14.10 -2.70
C LYS A 313 -13.43 -13.50 -1.62
N ALA A 314 -14.71 -13.35 -1.90
CA ALA A 314 -15.66 -12.71 -1.00
C ALA A 314 -15.63 -13.32 0.42
N GLU A 315 -15.64 -14.65 0.49
CA GLU A 315 -15.65 -15.43 1.74
C GLU A 315 -14.24 -15.69 2.32
N MET A 316 -13.18 -15.27 1.62
CA MET A 316 -11.80 -15.55 2.02
C MET A 316 -11.24 -14.44 2.92
N GLU A 317 -11.39 -14.59 4.23
CA GLU A 317 -10.94 -13.58 5.22
C GLU A 317 -9.48 -13.16 5.03
N SER A 318 -8.57 -14.12 4.78
CA SER A 318 -7.15 -13.85 4.54
C SER A 318 -6.91 -12.94 3.33
N SER A 319 -7.75 -13.06 2.30
CA SER A 319 -7.71 -12.19 1.12
C SER A 319 -8.34 -10.83 1.39
N GLN A 320 -9.39 -10.78 2.22
CA GLN A 320 -10.04 -9.53 2.62
C GLN A 320 -9.10 -8.65 3.48
N ARG A 321 -8.34 -9.24 4.41
CA ARG A 321 -7.32 -8.54 5.23
C ARG A 321 -6.18 -7.90 4.42
N LEU A 322 -6.01 -8.27 3.15
CA LEU A 322 -5.00 -7.66 2.28
C LEU A 322 -5.26 -6.18 1.99
N LEU A 323 -6.50 -5.70 2.19
CA LEU A 323 -6.84 -4.28 2.06
C LEU A 323 -6.28 -3.49 3.24
N GLU A 324 -6.51 -3.97 4.46
CA GLU A 324 -5.98 -3.36 5.70
C GLU A 324 -4.45 -3.31 5.68
N VAL A 325 -3.80 -4.39 5.24
CA VAL A 325 -2.34 -4.43 5.08
C VAL A 325 -1.87 -3.38 4.07
N ALA A 326 -2.61 -3.19 2.97
CA ALA A 326 -2.27 -2.17 1.99
C ALA A 326 -2.42 -0.76 2.58
N LEU A 327 -3.50 -0.49 3.32
CA LEU A 327 -3.69 0.79 4.02
C LEU A 327 -2.58 1.07 5.04
N ALA A 328 -2.22 0.06 5.84
CA ALA A 328 -1.20 0.19 6.87
C ALA A 328 0.23 0.41 6.32
N THR A 329 0.47 -0.01 5.08
CA THR A 329 1.77 0.14 4.40
C THR A 329 1.78 1.26 3.35
N ALA A 330 0.66 1.98 3.21
CA ALA A 330 0.51 3.06 2.25
C ALA A 330 1.45 4.23 2.58
N ASP A 331 2.02 4.81 1.53
CA ASP A 331 2.95 5.93 1.56
C ASP A 331 2.37 7.05 0.70
N PHE A 332 2.17 8.21 1.32
CA PHE A 332 1.53 9.36 0.69
C PHE A 332 2.31 9.86 -0.53
N ASP A 333 3.64 9.98 -0.39
CA ASP A 333 4.48 10.52 -1.46
C ASP A 333 4.48 9.57 -2.67
N LYS A 334 4.47 8.25 -2.42
CA LYS A 334 4.35 7.24 -3.48
C LYS A 334 3.00 7.29 -4.18
N ILE A 335 1.90 7.48 -3.42
CA ILE A 335 0.55 7.65 -4.00
C ILE A 335 0.50 8.88 -4.89
N ILE A 336 0.96 10.05 -4.41
CA ILE A 336 0.98 11.27 -5.22
C ILE A 336 1.87 11.13 -6.45
N GLN A 337 3.04 10.48 -6.34
CA GLN A 337 3.91 10.22 -7.49
C GLN A 337 3.26 9.31 -8.53
N SER A 338 2.32 8.43 -8.13
CA SER A 338 1.54 7.62 -9.07
C SER A 338 0.45 8.42 -9.79
N ILE A 339 0.05 9.57 -9.22
CA ILE A 339 -0.88 10.51 -9.81
C ILE A 339 -0.08 11.47 -10.71
N GLY A 340 0.16 11.04 -11.96
CA GLY A 340 0.81 11.87 -12.99
C GLY A 340 1.96 11.17 -13.72
N ASN A 341 2.55 10.14 -13.12
CA ASN A 341 3.43 9.22 -13.84
C ASN A 341 2.66 7.99 -14.27
N ILE A 342 2.27 7.97 -15.56
CA ILE A 342 1.69 6.82 -16.27
C ILE A 342 2.61 5.56 -16.14
N ASP A 343 3.88 5.77 -15.78
CA ASP A 343 4.94 4.75 -15.68
C ASP A 343 5.47 4.48 -14.26
N SER A 344 4.91 5.05 -13.19
CA SER A 344 5.54 4.94 -11.86
C SER A 344 5.53 3.48 -11.35
N LYS A 345 6.74 2.97 -11.13
CA LYS A 345 7.07 1.64 -10.60
C LYS A 345 6.29 1.28 -9.33
N LYS A 346 5.92 -0.01 -9.25
CA LYS A 346 5.83 -0.97 -8.10
C LYS A 346 5.32 -0.58 -6.71
N ASP A 347 5.14 0.68 -6.41
CA ASP A 347 5.24 1.16 -5.04
C ASP A 347 3.88 1.50 -4.42
N VAL A 348 2.84 1.59 -5.25
CA VAL A 348 1.46 1.78 -4.79
C VAL A 348 0.65 0.53 -5.08
N SER A 349 -0.01 0.03 -4.04
CA SER A 349 -0.84 -1.16 -4.12
C SER A 349 -2.03 -0.95 -5.06
N HIS A 350 -2.18 -1.78 -6.10
CA HIS A 350 -3.37 -1.84 -6.96
C HIS A 350 -4.67 -2.20 -6.21
N ARG A 351 -4.59 -2.45 -4.91
CA ARG A 351 -5.74 -2.61 -4.01
C ARG A 351 -6.27 -1.27 -3.50
N LEU A 352 -5.45 -0.22 -3.55
CA LEU A 352 -5.80 1.13 -3.07
C LEU A 352 -6.15 2.07 -4.21
N ILE A 353 -5.55 1.86 -5.39
CA ILE A 353 -5.77 2.68 -6.57
C ILE A 353 -6.14 1.82 -7.78
N HIS A 354 -7.03 2.35 -8.62
CA HIS A 354 -7.46 1.77 -9.87
C HIS A 354 -7.05 2.63 -11.05
N ILE A 355 -6.55 1.98 -12.09
CA ILE A 355 -6.31 2.60 -13.39
C ILE A 355 -7.65 2.83 -14.10
N THR A 356 -7.81 4.01 -14.69
CA THR A 356 -9.00 4.42 -15.45
C THR A 356 -8.69 4.62 -16.92
N CYS A 357 -9.74 4.59 -17.75
CA CYS A 357 -9.64 4.81 -19.18
C CYS A 357 -10.82 5.59 -19.74
N ASP A 358 -10.65 6.10 -20.96
CA ASP A 358 -11.71 6.73 -21.74
C ASP A 358 -12.54 5.71 -22.54
N GLU A 359 -13.47 6.19 -23.34
CA GLU A 359 -14.34 5.38 -24.22
C GLU A 359 -13.56 4.62 -25.32
N LYS A 360 -12.33 5.06 -25.62
CA LYS A 360 -11.42 4.38 -26.56
C LYS A 360 -10.52 3.37 -25.83
N TYR A 361 -10.76 3.14 -24.54
CA TYR A 361 -9.96 2.27 -23.68
C TYR A 361 -8.50 2.73 -23.60
N LEU A 362 -8.24 4.04 -23.72
CA LEU A 362 -6.92 4.64 -23.50
C LEU A 362 -6.78 5.07 -22.04
N GLN A 363 -5.61 4.90 -21.45
CA GLN A 363 -5.37 5.25 -20.06
C GLN A 363 -5.58 6.75 -19.81
N THR A 364 -6.45 7.09 -18.86
CA THR A 364 -6.72 8.49 -18.48
C THR A 364 -6.05 8.87 -17.16
N GLY A 365 -5.78 7.91 -16.29
CA GLY A 365 -5.14 8.17 -15.00
C GLY A 365 -5.34 7.05 -13.99
N VAL A 366 -5.26 7.42 -12.71
CA VAL A 366 -5.53 6.55 -11.55
C VAL A 366 -6.49 7.25 -10.58
N ILE A 367 -7.37 6.48 -9.96
CA ILE A 367 -8.31 6.93 -8.92
C ILE A 367 -8.16 6.04 -7.69
N PHE A 368 -8.64 6.48 -6.52
CA PHE A 368 -8.79 5.58 -5.38
C PHE A 368 -9.79 4.47 -5.72
N ALA A 369 -9.51 3.27 -5.21
CA ALA A 369 -10.33 2.09 -5.49
C ALA A 369 -11.76 2.23 -4.95
N SER A 370 -11.93 2.98 -3.86
CA SER A 370 -13.23 3.34 -3.30
C SER A 370 -13.17 4.63 -2.48
N LYS A 371 -14.34 5.21 -2.18
CA LYS A 371 -14.46 6.34 -1.25
C LYS A 371 -13.97 5.96 0.14
N TRP A 372 -14.31 4.76 0.62
CA TRP A 372 -13.88 4.28 1.93
C TRP A 372 -12.36 4.25 2.06
N ILE A 373 -11.65 3.80 1.02
CA ILE A 373 -10.18 3.83 0.97
C ILE A 373 -9.65 5.26 1.01
N ALA A 374 -10.25 6.17 0.23
CA ALA A 374 -9.83 7.57 0.20
C ALA A 374 -9.96 8.24 1.58
N ASP A 375 -11.10 8.06 2.24
CA ASP A 375 -11.38 8.63 3.56
C ASP A 375 -10.41 8.04 4.62
N ASN A 376 -10.18 6.71 4.64
CA ASN A 376 -9.25 6.08 5.59
C ASN A 376 -7.78 6.46 5.37
N LEU A 377 -7.36 6.65 4.12
CA LEU A 377 -6.01 7.12 3.82
C LEU A 377 -5.81 8.56 4.28
N LEU A 378 -6.82 9.42 4.06
CA LEU A 378 -6.77 10.81 4.52
C LEU A 378 -6.59 10.87 6.04
N ASP A 379 -7.46 10.19 6.80
CA ASP A 379 -7.39 10.15 8.26
C ASP A 379 -6.03 9.64 8.75
N ARG A 380 -5.51 8.58 8.11
CA ARG A 380 -4.20 8.01 8.43
C ARG A 380 -3.07 9.01 8.17
N PHE A 381 -3.07 9.69 7.03
CA PHE A 381 -1.99 10.62 6.69
C PHE A 381 -2.02 11.86 7.57
N GLU A 382 -3.21 12.35 7.93
CA GLU A 382 -3.35 13.39 8.93
C GLU A 382 -2.73 12.98 10.28
N GLN A 383 -3.04 11.77 10.75
CA GLN A 383 -2.45 11.21 11.97
C GLN A 383 -0.93 11.07 11.86
N LEU A 384 -0.41 10.53 10.76
CA LEU A 384 1.04 10.37 10.56
C LEU A 384 1.78 11.71 10.51
N CYS A 385 1.21 12.73 9.86
CA CYS A 385 1.77 14.08 9.86
C CYS A 385 1.80 14.64 11.28
N PHE A 386 0.74 14.42 12.05
CA PHE A 386 0.65 14.85 13.44
C PHE A 386 1.66 14.11 14.34
N GLU A 387 1.83 12.80 14.17
CA GLU A 387 2.85 11.99 14.87
C GLU A 387 4.27 12.43 14.54
N LYS A 388 4.58 12.77 13.27
CA LYS A 388 5.89 13.32 12.91
C LYS A 388 6.18 14.62 13.67
N VAL A 389 5.20 15.53 13.74
CA VAL A 389 5.31 16.76 14.53
C VAL A 389 5.54 16.43 16.01
N LYS A 390 4.80 15.49 16.59
CA LYS A 390 5.01 15.05 17.98
C LYS A 390 6.40 14.47 18.19
N SER A 391 6.87 13.57 17.34
CA SER A 391 8.19 12.95 17.48
C SER A 391 9.32 13.99 17.46
N PHE A 392 9.18 15.05 16.66
CA PHE A 392 10.10 16.18 16.65
C PHE A 392 10.02 16.97 17.97
N LEU A 393 8.82 17.12 18.53
CA LEU A 393 8.61 17.73 19.85
C LEU A 393 9.10 16.87 21.01
N PHE A 394 9.24 15.55 20.87
CA PHE A 394 9.74 14.62 21.90
C PHE A 394 11.23 14.27 21.79
N GLY A 395 11.87 14.52 20.64
CA GLY A 395 13.26 14.14 20.41
C GLY A 395 14.18 14.62 21.54
N ASN A 396 14.78 13.67 22.27
CA ASN A 396 15.68 13.92 23.41
C ASN A 396 16.70 15.02 23.07
N GLY A 397 16.85 15.97 24.00
CA GLY A 397 17.63 17.20 23.88
C GLY A 397 19.12 17.01 23.61
N GLY A 398 19.49 16.61 22.40
CA GLY A 398 20.87 16.44 21.95
C GLY A 398 21.29 17.32 20.77
N GLN A 399 20.35 17.91 20.01
CA GLN A 399 20.67 18.88 18.96
C GLN A 399 20.31 20.28 19.43
N SER A 400 21.24 20.95 20.11
CA SER A 400 21.13 22.37 20.48
C SER A 400 20.75 23.25 19.27
N ALA A 401 21.13 22.82 18.06
CA ALA A 401 20.82 23.46 16.78
C ALA A 401 19.31 23.63 16.47
N CYS A 402 18.42 22.78 17.03
CA CYS A 402 16.99 22.80 16.73
C CYS A 402 16.11 23.23 17.91
N SER A 403 16.71 23.61 19.05
CA SER A 403 15.99 24.03 20.27
C SER A 403 15.01 25.20 20.02
N GLY A 404 15.44 26.20 19.25
CA GLY A 404 14.60 27.32 18.83
C GLY A 404 13.41 26.88 17.97
N LEU A 405 13.61 25.94 17.04
CA LEU A 405 12.53 25.41 16.18
C LEU A 405 11.53 24.57 16.99
N ARG A 406 12.00 23.78 17.97
CA ARG A 406 11.16 23.01 18.90
C ARG A 406 10.27 23.93 19.74
N GLY A 407 10.81 25.02 20.28
CA GLY A 407 10.01 26.03 21.00
C GLY A 407 8.92 26.65 20.13
N GLN A 408 9.27 27.07 18.90
CA GLN A 408 8.30 27.67 17.98
C GLN A 408 7.18 26.70 17.55
N LEU A 409 7.52 25.44 17.30
CA LEU A 409 6.54 24.44 16.91
C LEU A 409 5.65 24.03 18.10
N PHE A 410 6.22 23.97 19.31
CA PHE A 410 5.46 23.72 20.54
C PHE A 410 4.45 24.84 20.81
N GLU A 411 4.86 26.10 20.68
CA GLU A 411 3.97 27.27 20.80
C GLU A 411 2.80 27.17 19.80
N ALA A 412 3.10 26.91 18.52
CA ALA A 412 2.09 26.75 17.48
C ALA A 412 1.14 25.56 17.76
N TYR A 413 1.66 24.44 18.27
CA TYR A 413 0.87 23.28 18.68
C TYR A 413 -0.08 23.63 19.83
N ALA A 414 0.43 24.26 20.89
CA ALA A 414 -0.34 24.63 22.07
C ALA A 414 -1.49 25.58 21.72
N HIS A 415 -1.26 26.58 20.84
CA HIS A 415 -2.32 27.45 20.35
C HIS A 415 -3.43 26.65 19.65
N LYS A 416 -3.08 25.78 18.69
CA LYS A 416 -4.07 24.97 17.96
C LYS A 416 -4.91 24.09 18.91
N VAL A 417 -4.27 23.50 19.91
CA VAL A 417 -4.92 22.61 20.87
C VAL A 417 -5.83 23.38 21.83
N LEU A 418 -5.37 24.51 22.37
CA LEU A 418 -6.17 25.34 23.29
C LEU A 418 -7.37 26.00 22.59
N VAL A 419 -7.20 26.47 21.34
CA VAL A 419 -8.29 27.05 20.53
C VAL A 419 -9.38 26.02 20.22
N ARG A 420 -8.98 24.81 19.80
CA ARG A 420 -9.92 23.69 19.57
C ARG A 420 -10.70 23.33 20.85
N GLY A 421 -10.07 23.48 22.02
CA GLY A 421 -10.70 23.31 23.32
C GLY A 421 -11.36 21.94 23.51
N ASN A 422 -12.45 21.93 24.28
CA ASN A 422 -13.25 20.76 24.68
C ASN A 422 -12.41 19.64 25.33
N LYS A 423 -11.37 20.03 26.07
CA LYS A 423 -10.46 19.10 26.77
C LYS A 423 -10.12 19.65 28.15
N SER A 424 -9.83 18.73 29.07
CA SER A 424 -9.34 19.04 30.41
C SER A 424 -7.84 18.76 30.50
N TYR A 425 -7.12 19.62 31.22
CA TYR A 425 -5.66 19.58 31.35
C TYR A 425 -5.27 19.53 32.81
N ARG A 426 -4.21 18.79 33.12
CA ARG A 426 -3.60 18.77 34.44
C ARG A 426 -2.89 20.10 34.67
N VAL A 427 -3.22 20.73 35.79
CA VAL A 427 -2.69 22.02 36.21
C VAL A 427 -2.15 21.90 37.62
N ARG A 428 -1.01 22.54 37.88
CA ARG A 428 -0.45 22.72 39.22
C ARG A 428 -0.29 24.19 39.54
N ASN A 429 -0.80 24.61 40.69
CA ASN A 429 -0.59 25.96 41.21
C ASN A 429 0.87 26.12 41.65
N LEU A 430 1.56 27.13 41.12
CA LEU A 430 2.97 27.37 41.41
C LEU A 430 3.21 28.10 42.74
N GLU A 431 2.17 28.46 43.48
CA GLU A 431 2.26 29.06 44.80
C GLU A 431 2.12 28.03 45.93
N ASP A 432 1.10 27.18 45.89
CA ASP A 432 0.81 26.19 46.95
C ASP A 432 1.02 24.73 46.52
N GLY A 433 1.38 24.49 45.26
CA GLY A 433 1.65 23.16 44.71
C GLY A 433 0.40 22.32 44.44
N LYS A 434 -0.82 22.84 44.66
CA LYS A 434 -2.05 22.05 44.47
C LYS A 434 -2.29 21.73 43.00
N GLU A 435 -2.66 20.47 42.76
CA GLU A 435 -3.01 19.97 41.44
C GLU A 435 -4.52 19.90 41.23
N PHE A 436 -4.98 20.23 40.02
CA PHE A 436 -6.37 20.12 39.62
C PHE A 436 -6.50 19.97 38.10
N GLN A 437 -7.71 19.67 37.64
CA GLN A 437 -8.03 19.61 36.21
C GLN A 437 -8.72 20.91 35.78
N LYS A 438 -8.20 21.58 34.75
CA LYS A 438 -8.81 22.77 34.15
C LYS A 438 -9.39 22.42 32.78
N HIS A 439 -10.69 22.63 32.61
CA HIS A 439 -11.37 22.45 31.34
C HIS A 439 -11.31 23.73 30.50
N PHE A 440 -10.90 23.62 29.24
CA PHE A 440 -10.99 24.71 28.25
C PHE A 440 -12.02 24.33 27.20
N THR A 441 -13.00 25.20 26.98
CA THR A 441 -14.00 25.08 25.91
C THR A 441 -13.43 25.57 24.59
N ALA A 442 -13.98 25.13 23.46
CA ALA A 442 -13.62 25.69 22.16
C ALA A 442 -13.86 27.21 22.12
N CYS A 443 -12.90 27.96 21.58
CA CYS A 443 -12.95 29.42 21.51
C CYS A 443 -12.81 29.90 20.07
N GLU A 444 -13.46 31.02 19.75
CA GLU A 444 -13.14 31.77 18.53
C GLU A 444 -11.70 32.30 18.63
N HIS A 445 -10.92 32.14 17.56
CA HIS A 445 -9.51 32.56 17.51
C HIS A 445 -9.36 33.94 16.90
N VAL A 446 -8.77 34.87 17.65
CA VAL A 446 -8.56 36.26 17.24
C VAL A 446 -7.06 36.53 17.13
N LEU A 447 -6.63 36.91 15.92
CA LEU A 447 -5.25 37.34 15.66
C LEU A 447 -5.17 38.86 15.58
N PHE A 448 -4.34 39.49 16.42
CA PHE A 448 -4.20 40.94 16.46
C PHE A 448 -2.76 41.41 16.24
N THR A 449 -2.56 42.59 15.66
CA THR A 449 -1.23 43.19 15.45
C THR A 449 -0.84 44.18 16.54
N GLN A 450 -1.82 44.86 17.15
CA GLN A 450 -1.63 45.84 18.22
C GLN A 450 -2.68 45.61 19.32
N LEU A 451 -2.31 45.78 20.59
CA LEU A 451 -3.23 45.62 21.72
C LEU A 451 -4.42 46.59 21.67
N SER A 452 -4.25 47.77 21.09
CA SER A 452 -5.33 48.75 20.91
C SER A 452 -6.51 48.22 20.09
N ASN A 453 -6.30 47.17 19.31
CA ASN A 453 -7.35 46.53 18.51
C ASN A 453 -8.19 45.55 19.34
N ILE A 454 -7.77 45.25 20.59
CA ILE A 454 -8.49 44.35 21.48
C ILE A 454 -9.43 45.17 22.36
N ASN A 455 -10.72 45.05 22.07
CA ASN A 455 -11.79 45.55 22.91
C ASN A 455 -12.33 44.44 23.82
N ARG A 456 -12.42 44.71 25.13
CA ARG A 456 -12.90 43.75 26.13
C ARG A 456 -14.30 43.21 25.84
N THR A 457 -15.25 44.06 25.42
CA THR A 457 -16.63 43.61 25.19
C THR A 457 -16.74 42.75 23.93
N GLU A 458 -16.06 43.14 22.87
CA GLU A 458 -16.08 42.44 21.57
C GLU A 458 -15.30 41.11 21.58
N HIS A 459 -14.21 41.06 22.36
CA HIS A 459 -13.28 39.92 22.39
C HIS A 459 -13.43 39.05 23.64
N LYS A 460 -14.50 39.26 24.41
CA LYS A 460 -14.83 38.45 25.58
C LYS A 460 -14.93 36.96 25.22
N GLY A 461 -14.25 36.12 25.99
CA GLY A 461 -14.25 34.66 25.80
C GLY A 461 -13.54 34.17 24.53
N LYS A 462 -12.95 35.07 23.74
CA LYS A 462 -12.19 34.73 22.54
C LYS A 462 -10.72 34.50 22.89
N TYR A 463 -10.08 33.60 22.15
CA TYR A 463 -8.66 33.30 22.29
C TYR A 463 -7.86 34.35 21.50
N CYS A 464 -7.28 35.32 22.19
CA CYS A 464 -6.55 36.43 21.58
C CYS A 464 -5.05 36.12 21.50
N GLN A 465 -4.50 36.09 20.29
CA GLN A 465 -3.08 35.82 20.03
C GLN A 465 -2.45 36.96 19.20
N PRO A 466 -1.32 37.55 19.64
CA PRO A 466 -0.59 38.54 18.87
C PRO A 466 0.06 37.92 17.63
N LYS A 467 0.04 38.62 16.50
CA LYS A 467 0.74 38.22 15.27
C LYS A 467 2.25 38.45 15.32
N SER A 468 2.71 39.40 16.14
CA SER A 468 4.12 39.78 16.24
C SER A 468 4.73 39.35 17.57
N ARG A 469 5.91 38.73 17.53
CA ARG A 469 6.72 38.38 18.71
C ARG A 469 7.29 39.57 19.47
N THR A 470 7.23 40.79 18.89
CA THR A 470 7.64 42.02 19.58
C THR A 470 6.74 42.36 20.76
N PHE A 471 5.53 41.79 20.80
CA PHE A 471 4.66 41.83 21.97
C PHE A 471 5.10 40.76 22.98
N CYS A 472 6.06 41.12 23.83
CA CYS A 472 7.00 40.17 24.46
C CYS A 472 6.61 39.69 25.88
N ALA A 473 5.35 39.83 26.31
CA ALA A 473 4.93 39.47 27.68
C ALA A 473 4.25 38.11 27.82
N ILE A 474 3.40 37.76 26.86
CA ILE A 474 2.51 36.60 26.86
C ILE A 474 2.25 36.16 25.42
N ASP A 475 2.00 34.89 25.23
CA ASP A 475 1.77 34.31 23.90
C ASP A 475 0.29 34.34 23.52
N ALA A 476 -0.61 34.32 24.50
CA ALA A 476 -2.05 34.51 24.28
C ALA A 476 -2.79 34.88 25.57
N PHE A 477 -4.03 35.32 25.44
CA PHE A 477 -4.94 35.52 26.57
C PHE A 477 -6.42 35.35 26.18
N ILE A 478 -7.25 35.13 27.20
CA ILE A 478 -8.72 35.13 27.12
C ILE A 478 -9.25 36.11 28.16
N LEU A 479 -10.06 37.07 27.71
CA LEU A 479 -10.70 38.06 28.60
C LEU A 479 -12.05 37.55 29.10
N GLY A 480 -12.28 37.68 30.40
CA GLY A 480 -13.55 37.42 31.05
C GLY A 480 -14.50 38.64 31.04
N GLN A 481 -15.63 38.52 31.73
CA GLN A 481 -16.48 39.67 32.07
C GLN A 481 -15.83 40.58 33.11
N SER A 482 -16.34 41.80 33.32
CA SER A 482 -15.88 42.65 34.44
C SER A 482 -15.98 41.89 35.77
N ASN A 483 -14.97 42.02 36.63
CA ASN A 483 -14.91 41.34 37.94
C ASN A 483 -14.86 39.80 37.82
N THR A 484 -14.29 39.29 36.73
CA THR A 484 -14.07 37.83 36.55
C THR A 484 -12.60 37.54 36.30
N ILE A 485 -12.31 36.26 36.12
CA ILE A 485 -10.97 35.74 35.89
C ILE A 485 -10.61 35.92 34.41
N ASN A 486 -9.48 36.59 34.15
CA ASN A 486 -8.83 36.61 32.86
C ASN A 486 -7.74 35.53 32.82
N THR A 487 -7.58 34.88 31.67
CA THR A 487 -6.60 33.80 31.50
C THR A 487 -5.47 34.28 30.60
N LEU A 488 -4.23 34.06 31.02
CA LEU A 488 -3.02 34.41 30.29
C LEU A 488 -2.21 33.15 30.01
N PHE A 489 -1.59 33.06 28.85
CA PHE A 489 -0.80 31.91 28.44
C PHE A 489 0.62 32.32 28.07
N GLN A 490 1.58 31.55 28.57
CA GLN A 490 2.97 31.57 28.11
C GLN A 490 3.41 30.13 27.84
N MET A 491 3.69 29.83 26.59
CA MET A 491 4.21 28.55 26.14
C MET A 491 5.73 28.54 26.32
N THR A 492 6.27 27.48 26.92
CA THR A 492 7.72 27.35 27.06
C THR A 492 8.15 25.89 27.11
N VAL A 493 9.31 25.61 26.52
CA VAL A 493 10.04 24.35 26.67
C VAL A 493 11.25 24.50 27.61
N SER A 494 11.49 25.71 28.15
CA SER A 494 12.53 26.02 29.13
C SER A 494 11.95 26.06 30.53
N SER A 495 12.68 25.49 31.51
CA SER A 495 12.33 25.53 32.93
C SER A 495 12.45 26.94 33.56
N ASN A 496 13.14 27.86 32.89
CA ASN A 496 13.28 29.26 33.30
C ASN A 496 12.75 30.18 32.20
N HIS A 497 11.67 30.90 32.51
CA HIS A 497 11.00 31.84 31.62
C HIS A 497 10.44 33.04 32.42
N PRO A 498 11.28 34.04 32.76
CA PRO A 498 10.86 35.21 33.52
C PRO A 498 9.72 35.98 32.85
N ILE A 499 8.84 36.57 33.67
CA ILE A 499 7.69 37.34 33.20
C ILE A 499 8.10 38.80 33.02
N LYS A 500 7.98 39.34 31.80
CA LYS A 500 8.26 40.75 31.51
C LYS A 500 7.13 41.64 32.02
N ALA A 501 7.31 42.19 33.22
CA ALA A 501 6.23 42.83 33.97
C ALA A 501 5.61 44.06 33.29
N HIS A 502 6.43 44.89 32.63
CA HIS A 502 5.94 46.09 31.93
C HIS A 502 4.97 45.76 30.80
N GLU A 503 5.28 44.74 30.00
CA GLU A 503 4.42 44.34 28.87
C GLU A 503 3.16 43.63 29.37
N LEU A 504 3.24 42.92 30.49
CA LEU A 504 2.08 42.27 31.10
C LEU A 504 1.07 43.28 31.64
N GLU A 505 1.53 44.35 32.30
CA GLU A 505 0.67 45.42 32.80
C GLU A 505 -0.15 46.08 31.67
N LYS A 506 0.38 46.17 30.44
CA LYS A 506 -0.37 46.68 29.28
C LYS A 506 -1.60 45.84 28.95
N VAL A 507 -1.48 44.51 29.07
CA VAL A 507 -2.62 43.59 28.88
C VAL A 507 -3.61 43.75 30.02
N MET A 508 -3.12 43.87 31.25
CA MET A 508 -3.97 44.05 32.44
C MET A 508 -4.74 45.38 32.42
N ASN A 509 -4.24 46.40 31.72
CA ASN A 509 -4.95 47.68 31.53
C ASN A 509 -6.18 47.57 30.62
N ILE A 510 -6.34 46.47 29.88
CA ILE A 510 -7.60 46.15 29.19
C ILE A 510 -8.67 45.70 30.20
N GLY A 511 -8.22 45.24 31.37
CA GLY A 511 -9.07 44.87 32.48
C GLY A 511 -9.32 45.95 33.52
N THR A 512 -9.99 45.54 34.59
CA THR A 512 -10.36 46.44 35.69
C THR A 512 -9.51 46.15 36.92
N SER A 513 -9.50 47.09 37.87
CA SER A 513 -8.80 46.93 39.16
C SER A 513 -9.36 45.80 40.04
N HIS A 514 -10.49 45.19 39.67
CA HIS A 514 -11.11 44.09 40.42
C HIS A 514 -10.97 42.74 39.72
N ASP A 515 -10.34 42.71 38.54
CA ASP A 515 -10.12 41.48 37.82
C ASP A 515 -9.02 40.63 38.47
N LEU A 516 -9.19 39.32 38.37
CA LEU A 516 -8.17 38.34 38.74
C LEU A 516 -7.53 37.75 37.49
N TYR A 517 -6.27 37.35 37.58
CA TYR A 517 -5.53 36.84 36.44
C TYR A 517 -4.94 35.46 36.75
N GLU A 518 -5.33 34.45 35.98
CA GLU A 518 -4.70 33.14 35.99
C GLU A 518 -3.63 33.11 34.89
N PHE A 519 -2.36 33.02 35.27
CA PHE A 519 -1.24 32.96 34.34
C PHE A 519 -0.77 31.51 34.20
N TYR A 520 -1.00 30.91 33.04
CA TYR A 520 -0.63 29.53 32.74
C TYR A 520 0.67 29.47 31.94
N PHE A 521 1.70 28.89 32.56
CA PHE A 521 2.84 28.35 31.85
C PHE A 521 2.44 27.03 31.21
N VAL A 522 2.30 27.02 29.90
CA VAL A 522 1.96 25.84 29.11
C VAL A 522 3.26 25.14 28.73
N VAL A 523 3.47 23.93 29.24
CA VAL A 523 4.76 23.23 29.14
C VAL A 523 4.59 21.80 28.64
N PRO A 524 5.61 21.23 27.99
CA PRO A 524 5.59 19.80 27.67
C PRO A 524 5.63 18.95 28.94
N PRO A 525 5.13 17.69 28.90
CA PRO A 525 5.12 16.79 30.06
C PRO A 525 6.48 16.61 30.72
N GLU A 526 7.55 16.64 29.92
CA GLU A 526 8.95 16.45 30.34
C GLU A 526 9.40 17.40 31.46
N ILE A 527 8.93 18.65 31.47
CA ILE A 527 9.35 19.66 32.46
C ILE A 527 8.25 19.99 33.46
N TRP A 528 7.06 19.40 33.33
CA TRP A 528 5.87 19.80 34.11
C TRP A 528 6.05 19.58 35.62
N ASN A 529 6.63 18.44 36.02
CA ASN A 529 6.86 18.11 37.44
C ASN A 529 7.85 19.09 38.09
N ASP A 530 8.92 19.44 37.37
CA ASP A 530 10.03 20.24 37.90
C ASP A 530 9.86 21.75 37.64
N PHE A 531 8.82 22.16 36.91
CA PHE A 531 8.57 23.58 36.63
C PHE A 531 8.27 24.34 37.93
N THR A 532 8.92 25.49 38.12
CA THR A 532 8.79 26.29 39.34
C THR A 532 8.23 27.67 39.05
N LYS A 533 7.86 28.39 40.11
CA LYS A 533 7.36 29.77 40.05
C LYS A 533 8.37 30.68 39.36
N GLN A 534 7.89 31.47 38.40
CA GLN A 534 8.74 32.35 37.60
C GLN A 534 8.78 33.77 38.21
N LYS A 535 9.95 34.41 38.11
CA LYS A 535 10.17 35.77 38.61
C LYS A 535 9.62 36.82 37.64
N TYR A 536 9.25 37.97 38.17
CA TYR A 536 8.93 39.16 37.38
C TYR A 536 10.20 39.98 37.15
N VAL A 537 10.42 40.41 35.91
CA VAL A 537 11.58 41.21 35.52
C VAL A 537 11.17 42.50 34.80
N ASN A 538 12.00 43.54 34.95
CA ASN A 538 11.92 44.77 34.19
C ASN A 538 12.47 44.58 32.77
N LEU A 539 12.36 45.60 31.91
CA LEU A 539 12.94 45.59 30.55
C LEU A 539 14.46 45.36 30.54
N ASN A 540 15.15 45.67 31.64
CA ASN A 540 16.59 45.48 31.82
C ASN A 540 16.92 44.17 32.57
N ASP A 541 16.00 43.20 32.60
CA ASP A 541 16.10 41.91 33.29
C ASP A 541 16.36 41.96 34.82
N THR A 542 16.19 43.13 35.44
CA THR A 542 16.26 43.27 36.89
C THR A 542 14.98 42.81 37.57
N ASN A 543 15.11 42.13 38.72
CA ASN A 543 13.96 41.62 39.48
C ASN A 543 12.99 42.75 39.86
N ARG A 544 11.69 42.54 39.58
CA ARG A 544 10.61 43.44 39.96
C ARG A 544 9.80 42.83 41.10
N LYS A 545 9.46 43.64 42.11
CA LYS A 545 8.57 43.22 43.20
C LYS A 545 7.14 43.04 42.68
N ARG A 546 6.45 42.01 43.15
CA ARG A 546 5.02 41.76 42.89
C ARG A 546 4.17 42.74 43.71
N LEU A 547 3.94 43.93 43.18
CA LEU A 547 3.17 45.03 43.78
C LEU A 547 2.17 45.58 42.75
N GLY A 548 1.15 46.31 43.21
CA GLY A 548 0.14 46.91 42.32
C GLY A 548 -0.69 45.83 41.60
N HIS A 549 -0.93 46.02 40.30
CA HIS A 549 -1.73 45.11 39.48
C HIS A 549 -1.16 43.68 39.49
N LEU A 550 0.17 43.53 39.55
CA LEU A 550 0.83 42.21 39.55
C LEU A 550 0.49 41.34 40.78
N SER A 551 -0.05 41.91 41.86
CA SER A 551 -0.52 41.13 43.02
C SER A 551 -1.75 40.27 42.69
N GLN A 552 -2.49 40.61 41.63
CA GLN A 552 -3.72 39.95 41.19
C GLN A 552 -3.49 38.69 40.34
N ILE A 553 -2.23 38.38 40.03
CA ILE A 553 -1.86 37.24 39.18
C ILE A 553 -1.54 36.02 40.02
N THR A 554 -2.22 34.90 39.76
CA THR A 554 -1.83 33.57 40.26
C THR A 554 -1.15 32.80 39.14
N GLN A 555 0.03 32.23 39.42
CA GLN A 555 0.79 31.46 38.43
C GLN A 555 0.45 29.97 38.53
N TYR A 556 0.24 29.35 37.37
CA TYR A 556 -0.03 27.94 37.20
C TYR A 556 0.90 27.35 36.16
N VAL A 557 1.20 26.05 36.28
CA VAL A 557 1.79 25.26 35.19
C VAL A 557 0.75 24.30 34.66
N LEU A 558 0.52 24.34 33.35
CA LEU A 558 -0.39 23.47 32.61
C LEU A 558 0.41 22.44 31.83
N GLU A 559 0.11 21.17 32.04
CA GLU A 559 0.67 20.08 31.26
C GLU A 559 0.01 20.10 29.88
N MET A 560 0.78 20.35 28.83
CA MET A 560 0.28 20.27 27.46
C MET A 560 0.50 18.85 26.93
N PRO A 561 -0.54 17.99 26.97
CA PRO A 561 -0.41 16.65 26.45
C PRO A 561 -0.12 16.70 24.96
N LEU A 562 0.84 15.88 24.55
CA LEU A 562 1.09 15.60 23.16
C LEU A 562 0.22 14.40 22.70
N TYR A 563 -1.06 14.32 23.14
CA TYR A 563 -1.98 13.20 22.87
C TYR A 563 -2.99 13.49 21.75
N LEU A 564 -2.93 12.64 20.72
CA LEU A 564 -3.95 11.70 20.23
C LEU A 564 -3.41 11.06 18.96
#